data_AF-A0A0F9MPZ0-F1
#
_entry.id   AF-A0A0F9MPZ0-F1
#
_cell.length_a   1.000
_cell.length_b   1.000
_cell.length_c   1.000
_cell.angle_alpha   90.00
_cell.angle_beta   90.00
_cell.angle_gamma   90.00
#
_symmetry.space_group_name_H-M   'P 1'
#
loop_
_entity.id
_entity.type
_entity.pdbx_description
1 polymer ?
#
loop_
_entity_poly.entity_id
_entity_poly.type
_entity_poly.pdbx_seq_one_letter_code
_entity_poly.pdbx_strand_id
1 'polypeptide(L)'
;MTSKAHALSREELIRTLTAYSGITTADGAADGTTLIDGNLIGRNDFVSEKTILILSGDAKDEDKGALSFNSVTGAITLRGTGVSAKIVTGVIFRILNISSVEIDVANIQEDLGDMADAATSDDMSDIATTSALAKLRLILNRLSTDAFTATIQGAARTEVDTMLGQVALYFAAAGAAIAATVDPGGTERATIELILEDLGKMLAGGGGITTYPAAVNIGDGVSMAEAIRAI
;
A
#
# COMPACT_ATOMS: atom_id res chain seq x y z
N MET A 1 -13.05 -32.02 49.21
CA MET A 1 -11.63 -31.64 49.33
C MET A 1 -11.09 -31.34 47.93
N THR A 2 -11.29 -30.13 47.43
CA THR A 2 -10.53 -29.59 46.30
C THR A 2 -9.08 -29.50 46.78
N SER A 3 -8.31 -30.52 46.43
CA SER A 3 -7.15 -31.00 47.18
C SER A 3 -6.01 -29.98 47.18
N LYS A 4 -5.23 -29.92 48.27
CA LYS A 4 -4.07 -29.02 48.43
C LYS A 4 -3.12 -28.97 47.21
N ALA A 5 -3.06 -30.04 46.42
CA ALA A 5 -2.32 -30.08 45.17
C ALA A 5 -2.81 -29.06 44.13
N HIS A 6 -4.12 -28.88 43.96
CA HIS A 6 -4.67 -27.88 43.03
C HIS A 6 -4.39 -26.44 43.49
N ALA A 7 -4.35 -26.20 44.81
CA ALA A 7 -3.99 -24.89 45.34
C ALA A 7 -2.53 -24.55 45.04
N LEU A 8 -1.62 -25.50 45.24
CA LEU A 8 -0.19 -25.35 44.89
C LEU A 8 0.01 -25.13 43.39
N SER A 9 -0.66 -25.93 42.53
CA SER A 9 -0.58 -25.74 41.07
C SER A 9 -1.11 -24.37 40.62
N ARG A 10 -2.16 -23.86 41.26
CA ARG A 10 -2.71 -22.54 40.96
C ARG A 10 -1.76 -21.42 41.37
N GLU A 11 -1.13 -21.52 42.54
CA GLU A 11 -0.13 -20.53 42.98
C GLU A 11 1.09 -20.51 42.06
N GLU A 12 1.56 -21.67 41.63
CA GLU A 12 2.66 -21.77 40.66
C GLU A 12 2.30 -21.15 39.31
N LEU A 13 1.09 -21.40 38.80
CA LEU A 13 0.61 -20.75 37.57
C LEU A 13 0.59 -19.23 37.72
N ILE A 14 0.02 -18.70 38.81
CA ILE A 14 0.00 -17.26 39.08
C ILE A 14 1.44 -16.71 39.16
N ARG A 15 2.36 -17.43 39.81
CA ARG A 15 3.77 -17.04 39.93
C ARG A 15 4.47 -16.98 38.57
N THR A 16 4.26 -17.98 37.70
CA THR A 16 4.86 -18.01 36.35
C THR A 16 4.28 -16.95 35.43
N LEU A 17 2.97 -16.69 35.55
CA LEU A 17 2.27 -15.69 34.73
C LEU A 17 2.55 -14.27 35.21
N THR A 18 2.88 -14.03 36.47
CA THR A 18 3.07 -12.68 37.01
C THR A 18 4.55 -12.28 36.95
N ALA A 19 4.91 -11.37 36.05
CA ALA A 19 6.23 -10.77 36.00
C ALA A 19 6.45 -9.81 37.19
N TYR A 20 5.41 -9.06 37.55
CA TYR A 20 5.46 -8.06 38.61
C TYR A 20 4.07 -7.81 39.22
N SER A 21 4.04 -7.50 40.50
CA SER A 21 2.86 -6.97 41.20
C SER A 21 3.26 -5.65 41.83
N GLY A 22 2.48 -4.60 41.57
CA GLY A 22 2.81 -3.24 41.96
C GLY A 22 1.61 -2.45 42.46
N ILE A 23 1.92 -1.24 42.93
CA ILE A 23 0.93 -0.23 43.30
C ILE A 23 1.36 1.09 42.68
N THR A 24 0.45 1.79 42.04
CA THR A 24 0.77 3.08 41.43
C THR A 24 1.16 4.08 42.50
N THR A 25 2.26 4.81 42.26
CA THR A 25 2.79 5.80 43.20
C THR A 25 2.50 7.23 42.78
N ALA A 26 1.98 7.41 41.57
CA ALA A 26 1.56 8.69 41.03
C ALA A 26 0.38 8.51 40.08
N ASP A 27 -0.29 9.63 39.81
CA ASP A 27 -1.39 9.69 38.88
C ASP A 27 -0.90 9.57 37.43
N GLY A 28 -1.53 8.67 36.68
CA GLY A 28 -1.37 8.56 35.25
C GLY A 28 -2.08 9.66 34.46
N ALA A 29 -2.01 9.53 33.13
CA ALA A 29 -2.71 10.40 32.20
C ALA A 29 -4.24 10.29 32.38
N ALA A 30 -4.94 11.40 32.16
CA ALA A 30 -6.38 11.49 32.41
C ALA A 30 -7.23 10.59 31.50
N ASP A 31 -6.68 10.17 30.36
CA ASP A 31 -7.27 9.28 29.38
C ASP A 31 -7.08 7.78 29.70
N GLY A 32 -6.47 7.44 30.84
CA GLY A 32 -6.26 6.04 31.22
C GLY A 32 -5.16 5.34 30.42
N THR A 33 -4.37 6.07 29.62
CA THR A 33 -3.30 5.48 28.78
C THR A 33 -1.99 5.28 29.52
N THR A 34 -1.86 5.77 30.75
CA THR A 34 -0.59 5.73 31.49
C THR A 34 -0.79 5.26 32.91
N LEU A 35 0.12 4.40 33.36
CA LEU A 35 0.26 3.96 34.75
C LEU A 35 1.65 4.37 35.25
N ILE A 36 1.78 4.83 36.50
CA ILE A 36 3.08 5.22 37.07
C ILE A 36 3.32 4.47 38.39
N ASP A 37 4.41 3.69 38.43
CA ASP A 37 4.92 3.05 39.65
C ASP A 37 6.40 3.38 39.82
N GLY A 38 6.71 4.20 40.82
CA GLY A 38 8.06 4.66 41.14
C GLY A 38 9.01 3.53 41.55
N ASN A 39 8.50 2.36 41.96
CA ASN A 39 9.35 1.20 42.27
C ASN A 39 9.95 0.55 41.02
N LEU A 40 9.48 0.94 39.83
CA LEU A 40 10.02 0.52 38.55
C LEU A 40 11.19 1.38 38.07
N ILE A 41 11.47 2.51 38.72
CA ILE A 41 12.58 3.39 38.35
C ILE A 41 13.91 2.63 38.44
N GLY A 42 14.74 2.76 37.40
CA GLY A 42 16.05 2.12 37.29
C GLY A 42 16.01 0.62 36.95
N ARG A 43 14.84 0.04 36.69
CA ARG A 43 14.72 -1.36 36.23
C ARG A 43 14.89 -1.46 34.72
N ASN A 44 15.34 -2.63 34.26
CA ASN A 44 15.34 -2.97 32.84
C ASN A 44 13.91 -3.04 32.29
N ASP A 45 13.76 -2.92 30.98
CA ASP A 45 12.48 -3.12 30.33
C ASP A 45 12.11 -4.61 30.29
N PHE A 46 11.30 -5.02 31.26
CA PHE A 46 10.61 -6.29 31.28
C PHE A 46 9.10 -6.09 31.11
N VAL A 47 8.64 -4.91 30.69
CA VAL A 47 7.24 -4.49 30.77
C VAL A 47 6.64 -4.36 29.38
N SER A 48 7.38 -3.84 28.42
CA SER A 48 6.92 -3.72 27.03
C SER A 48 6.45 -5.08 26.49
N GLU A 49 5.40 -5.07 25.67
CA GLU A 49 4.77 -6.27 25.09
C GLU A 49 4.16 -7.26 26.10
N LYS A 50 3.91 -6.79 27.34
CA LYS A 50 3.19 -7.57 28.35
C LYS A 50 1.81 -7.00 28.62
N THR A 51 0.91 -7.84 29.11
CA THR A 51 -0.40 -7.40 29.57
C THR A 51 -0.34 -6.86 30.99
N ILE A 52 -0.95 -5.70 31.21
CA ILE A 52 -1.17 -5.07 32.51
C ILE A 52 -2.61 -5.37 32.92
N LEU A 53 -2.79 -5.96 34.10
CA LEU A 53 -4.10 -6.21 34.72
C LEU A 53 -4.31 -5.27 35.90
N ILE A 54 -5.41 -4.53 35.90
CA ILE A 54 -5.78 -3.61 36.97
C ILE A 54 -6.64 -4.34 38.01
N LEU A 55 -6.20 -4.32 39.28
CA LEU A 55 -6.82 -5.08 40.36
C LEU A 55 -7.64 -4.21 41.34
N SER A 56 -7.50 -2.89 41.29
CA SER A 56 -8.28 -1.96 42.11
C SER A 56 -8.50 -0.60 41.43
N GLY A 57 -9.29 0.27 42.06
CA GLY A 57 -9.64 1.58 41.50
C GLY A 57 -10.81 1.53 40.53
N ASP A 58 -10.99 2.59 39.75
CA ASP A 58 -12.15 2.77 38.87
C ASP A 58 -12.08 1.87 37.63
N ALA A 59 -10.87 1.61 37.11
CA ALA A 59 -10.62 0.70 35.99
C ALA A 59 -10.40 -0.77 36.44
N LYS A 60 -10.98 -1.17 37.57
CA LYS A 60 -10.77 -2.51 38.14
C LYS A 60 -11.28 -3.61 37.20
N ASP A 61 -10.53 -4.72 37.15
CA ASP A 61 -10.80 -5.91 36.33
C ASP A 61 -10.60 -5.68 34.81
N GLU A 62 -10.03 -4.53 34.42
CA GLU A 62 -9.59 -4.27 33.05
C GLU A 62 -8.14 -4.69 32.83
N ASP A 63 -7.83 -5.07 31.59
CA ASP A 63 -6.48 -5.36 31.14
C ASP A 63 -6.13 -4.63 29.85
N LYS A 64 -4.84 -4.27 29.71
CA LYS A 64 -4.30 -3.66 28.50
C LYS A 64 -2.85 -4.05 28.24
N GLY A 65 -2.47 -4.12 26.97
CA GLY A 65 -1.08 -4.31 26.58
C GLY A 65 -0.22 -3.07 26.88
N ALA A 66 1.00 -3.28 27.35
CA ALA A 66 2.00 -2.22 27.49
C ALA A 66 2.64 -1.92 26.14
N LEU A 67 2.53 -0.65 25.71
CA LEU A 67 3.18 -0.12 24.52
C LEU A 67 4.66 0.14 24.77
N SER A 68 4.98 0.77 25.90
CA SER A 68 6.34 1.15 26.24
C SER A 68 6.50 1.34 27.75
N PHE A 69 7.76 1.28 28.20
CA PHE A 69 8.15 1.51 29.58
C PHE A 69 9.28 2.54 29.68
N ASN A 70 9.11 3.50 30.57
CA ASN A 70 10.11 4.52 30.88
C ASN A 70 10.78 4.20 32.23
N SER A 71 12.01 3.70 32.17
CA SER A 71 12.80 3.34 33.36
C SER A 71 13.25 4.55 34.19
N VAL A 72 13.17 5.78 33.68
CA VAL A 72 13.55 7.00 34.42
C VAL A 72 12.38 7.47 35.29
N THR A 73 11.15 7.37 34.80
CA THR A 73 9.96 7.87 35.50
C THR A 73 9.12 6.76 36.14
N GLY A 74 9.35 5.49 35.79
CA GLY A 74 8.50 4.38 36.20
C GLY A 74 7.14 4.37 35.48
N ALA A 75 7.01 5.13 34.40
CA ALA A 75 5.77 5.22 33.63
C ALA A 75 5.65 4.06 32.62
N ILE A 76 4.47 3.46 32.56
CA ILE A 76 4.07 2.46 31.58
C ILE A 76 3.00 3.11 30.71
N THR A 77 3.23 3.15 29.40
CA THR A 77 2.23 3.58 28.41
C THR A 77 1.46 2.36 27.94
N LEU A 78 0.14 2.41 28.00
CA LEU A 78 -0.77 1.38 27.55
C LEU A 78 -1.11 1.58 26.07
N ARG A 79 -1.40 0.49 25.35
CA ARG A 79 -1.79 0.54 23.94
C ARG A 79 -3.20 1.13 23.75
N GLY A 80 -3.42 1.69 22.56
CA GLY A 80 -4.72 2.17 22.12
C GLY A 80 -5.26 3.32 22.99
N THR A 81 -6.54 3.27 23.31
CA THR A 81 -7.23 4.28 24.12
C THR A 81 -7.00 4.11 25.63
N GLY A 82 -6.11 3.21 26.06
CA GLY A 82 -5.94 2.89 27.47
C GLY A 82 -7.13 2.14 28.07
N VAL A 83 -7.22 2.17 29.40
CA VAL A 83 -8.37 1.64 30.18
C VAL A 83 -9.47 2.71 30.32
N SER A 84 -10.65 2.31 30.78
CA SER A 84 -11.85 3.18 30.79
C SER A 84 -11.78 4.40 31.71
N ALA A 85 -10.80 4.45 32.63
CA ALA A 85 -10.65 5.51 33.62
C ALA A 85 -9.18 5.86 33.87
N LYS A 86 -8.95 7.08 34.38
CA LYS A 86 -7.62 7.51 34.84
C LYS A 86 -7.11 6.56 35.94
N ILE A 87 -5.88 6.06 35.76
CA ILE A 87 -5.20 5.27 36.77
C ILE A 87 -4.56 6.23 37.78
N VAL A 88 -5.21 6.39 38.93
CA VAL A 88 -4.72 7.27 40.02
C VAL A 88 -3.70 6.56 40.91
N THR A 89 -3.05 7.33 41.78
CA THR A 89 -2.17 6.82 42.83
C THR A 89 -2.90 5.81 43.75
N GLY A 90 -2.24 4.74 44.15
CA GLY A 90 -2.77 3.72 45.05
C GLY A 90 -3.51 2.56 44.38
N VAL A 91 -3.53 2.52 43.04
CA VAL A 91 -4.13 1.44 42.25
C VAL A 91 -3.19 0.23 42.21
N ILE A 92 -3.71 -0.96 42.54
CA ILE A 92 -2.99 -2.22 42.53
C ILE A 92 -3.06 -2.78 41.11
N PHE A 93 -1.93 -3.27 40.60
CA PHE A 93 -1.86 -3.86 39.26
C PHE A 93 -0.90 -5.05 39.22
N ARG A 94 -0.99 -5.82 38.13
CA ARG A 94 -0.04 -6.89 37.80
C ARG A 94 0.42 -6.78 36.36
N ILE A 95 1.67 -7.13 36.14
CA ILE A 95 2.26 -7.32 34.82
C ILE A 95 2.29 -8.81 34.56
N LEU A 96 1.66 -9.24 33.48
CA LEU A 96 1.50 -10.64 33.11
C LEU A 96 2.43 -11.01 31.95
N ASN A 97 3.10 -12.16 32.02
CA ASN A 97 3.98 -12.71 30.99
C ASN A 97 3.23 -13.27 29.77
N ILE A 98 2.10 -12.66 29.43
CA ILE A 98 1.31 -12.98 28.24
C ILE A 98 1.25 -11.72 27.38
N SER A 99 1.31 -11.90 26.06
CA SER A 99 0.95 -10.87 25.10
C SER A 99 -0.57 -10.69 25.10
N SER A 100 -1.06 -9.47 24.85
CA SER A 100 -2.48 -9.23 24.59
C SER A 100 -2.75 -9.35 23.10
N VAL A 101 -3.98 -9.71 22.73
CA VAL A 101 -4.41 -9.76 21.31
C VAL A 101 -4.14 -8.43 20.60
N GLU A 102 -4.27 -7.31 21.32
CA GLU A 102 -4.01 -5.97 20.77
C GLU A 102 -2.52 -5.73 20.45
N ILE A 103 -1.60 -6.33 21.21
CA ILE A 103 -0.15 -6.29 20.90
C ILE A 103 0.11 -7.13 19.64
N ASP A 104 -0.42 -8.35 19.60
CA ASP A 104 -0.20 -9.25 18.46
C ASP A 104 -0.78 -8.66 17.16
N VAL A 105 -1.98 -8.07 17.21
CA VAL A 105 -2.61 -7.42 16.05
C VAL A 105 -1.81 -6.21 15.58
N ALA A 106 -1.25 -5.40 16.49
CA ALA A 106 -0.43 -4.25 16.11
C ALA A 106 0.85 -4.69 15.38
N ASN A 107 1.53 -5.72 15.88
CA ASN A 107 2.72 -6.26 15.24
C ASN A 107 2.38 -6.87 13.86
N ILE A 108 1.24 -7.56 13.74
CA ILE A 108 0.75 -8.06 12.45
C ILE A 108 0.43 -6.91 11.49
N GLN A 109 -0.13 -5.80 11.97
CA GLN A 109 -0.42 -4.64 11.13
C GLN A 109 0.85 -3.96 10.62
N GLU A 110 1.89 -3.87 11.46
CA GLU A 110 3.21 -3.38 11.06
C GLU A 110 3.82 -4.30 9.99
N ASP A 111 3.84 -5.62 10.23
CA ASP A 111 4.30 -6.60 9.24
C ASP A 111 3.51 -6.53 7.93
N LEU A 112 2.19 -6.35 7.98
CA LEU A 112 1.35 -6.20 6.79
C LEU A 112 1.57 -4.87 6.05
N GLY A 113 1.84 -3.79 6.78
CA GLY A 113 2.22 -2.49 6.21
C GLY A 113 3.56 -2.58 5.51
N ASP A 114 4.54 -3.20 6.16
CA ASP A 114 5.84 -3.50 5.59
C ASP A 114 5.71 -4.45 4.38
N MET A 115 4.80 -5.42 4.38
CA MET A 115 4.51 -6.24 3.19
C MET A 115 3.84 -5.44 2.05
N ALA A 116 3.07 -4.40 2.34
CA ALA A 116 2.46 -3.55 1.33
C ALA A 116 3.48 -2.59 0.70
N ASP A 117 4.43 -2.10 1.50
CA ASP A 117 5.54 -1.23 1.04
C ASP A 117 6.72 -2.05 0.48
N ALA A 118 6.93 -3.26 0.98
CA ALA A 118 7.81 -4.29 0.44
C ALA A 118 7.09 -5.24 -0.52
N ALA A 119 6.03 -4.77 -1.20
CA ALA A 119 5.78 -5.19 -2.58
C ALA A 119 7.01 -4.76 -3.38
N THR A 120 8.06 -5.58 -3.25
CA THR A 120 9.41 -5.22 -3.66
C THR A 120 9.42 -5.00 -5.17
N SER A 121 10.47 -4.34 -5.66
CA SER A 121 10.77 -4.27 -7.09
C SER A 121 10.76 -5.66 -7.78
N ASP A 122 10.72 -6.77 -7.03
CA ASP A 122 10.59 -8.14 -7.52
C ASP A 122 9.17 -8.50 -7.98
N ASP A 123 8.11 -8.00 -7.31
CA ASP A 123 6.72 -8.18 -7.78
C ASP A 123 6.46 -7.41 -9.09
N MET A 124 7.31 -6.42 -9.36
CA MET A 124 7.38 -5.67 -10.62
C MET A 124 8.44 -6.24 -11.60
N SER A 125 9.38 -7.07 -11.14
CA SER A 125 10.46 -7.64 -11.96
C SER A 125 9.94 -8.79 -12.84
N ASP A 126 8.89 -9.47 -12.38
CA ASP A 126 8.28 -10.60 -13.05
C ASP A 126 7.22 -10.19 -14.09
N ILE A 127 7.52 -9.14 -14.86
CA ILE A 127 6.70 -8.67 -15.99
C ILE A 127 6.46 -9.79 -17.02
N ALA A 128 7.37 -10.76 -17.10
CA ALA A 128 7.35 -11.79 -18.13
C ALA A 128 6.45 -13.01 -17.85
N THR A 129 6.11 -13.35 -16.59
CA THR A 129 5.47 -14.66 -16.31
C THR A 129 4.04 -14.64 -15.74
N THR A 130 3.54 -13.52 -15.21
CA THR A 130 2.15 -13.37 -14.72
C THR A 130 1.25 -12.62 -15.72
N SER A 131 0.02 -13.12 -15.93
CA SER A 131 -0.89 -12.62 -16.97
C SER A 131 -1.18 -11.11 -16.84
N ALA A 132 -1.08 -10.38 -17.95
CA ALA A 132 -1.28 -8.93 -18.01
C ALA A 132 -2.63 -8.48 -17.42
N LEU A 133 -3.64 -9.36 -17.40
CA LEU A 133 -4.96 -9.09 -16.82
C LEU A 133 -4.92 -8.96 -15.28
N ALA A 134 -4.15 -9.80 -14.60
CA ALA A 134 -4.02 -9.74 -13.13
C ALA A 134 -3.34 -8.43 -12.70
N LYS A 135 -2.37 -7.98 -13.50
CA LYS A 135 -1.61 -6.74 -13.27
C LYS A 135 -2.43 -5.50 -13.55
N LEU A 136 -3.18 -5.48 -14.66
CA LEU A 136 -4.13 -4.40 -14.94
C LEU A 136 -5.16 -4.27 -13.81
N ARG A 137 -5.65 -5.40 -13.28
CA ARG A 137 -6.58 -5.41 -12.15
C ARG A 137 -5.95 -4.81 -10.88
N LEU A 138 -4.70 -5.14 -10.56
CA LEU A 138 -4.01 -4.61 -9.38
C LEU A 138 -3.73 -3.11 -9.49
N ILE A 139 -3.29 -2.64 -10.67
CA ILE A 139 -3.06 -1.22 -10.97
C ILE A 139 -4.38 -0.44 -10.87
N LEU A 140 -5.46 -0.96 -11.47
CA LEU A 140 -6.78 -0.34 -11.36
C LEU A 140 -7.26 -0.30 -9.91
N ASN A 141 -6.99 -1.34 -9.12
CA ASN A 141 -7.38 -1.37 -7.71
C ASN A 141 -6.61 -0.33 -6.90
N ARG A 142 -5.29 -0.20 -7.10
CA ARG A 142 -4.43 0.80 -6.44
C ARG A 142 -4.82 2.22 -6.83
N LEU A 143 -5.05 2.47 -8.12
CA LEU A 143 -5.60 3.75 -8.61
C LEU A 143 -6.97 4.05 -7.97
N SER A 144 -7.84 3.06 -7.80
CA SER A 144 -9.13 3.28 -7.14
C SER A 144 -8.99 3.59 -5.65
N THR A 145 -7.95 3.08 -4.99
CA THR A 145 -7.73 3.27 -3.55
C THR A 145 -7.08 4.62 -3.29
N ASP A 146 -6.10 5.03 -4.12
CA ASP A 146 -5.38 6.30 -3.97
C ASP A 146 -6.16 7.49 -4.53
N ALA A 147 -6.87 7.34 -5.66
CA ALA A 147 -7.57 8.45 -6.30
C ALA A 147 -8.92 8.82 -5.65
N PHE A 148 -9.50 7.95 -4.82
CA PHE A 148 -10.79 8.22 -4.16
C PHE A 148 -10.71 8.47 -2.64
N THR A 149 -9.58 8.19 -2.00
CA THR A 149 -9.38 8.44 -0.56
C THR A 149 -8.73 9.79 -0.27
N ALA A 150 -7.96 10.34 -1.23
CA ALA A 150 -7.49 11.71 -1.17
C ALA A 150 -8.65 12.68 -1.42
N THR A 151 -9.01 13.43 -0.39
CA THR A 151 -10.05 14.44 -0.33
C THR A 151 -10.20 15.22 -1.64
N ILE A 152 -11.34 15.03 -2.30
CA ILE A 152 -11.82 15.83 -3.44
C ILE A 152 -12.15 17.24 -2.93
N GLN A 153 -11.14 18.06 -2.66
CA GLN A 153 -11.24 19.52 -2.56
C GLN A 153 -9.83 20.12 -2.42
N GLY A 154 -9.22 20.51 -3.55
CA GLY A 154 -8.22 21.59 -3.53
C GLY A 154 -7.03 21.45 -4.47
N ALA A 155 -6.34 20.30 -4.50
CA ALA A 155 -5.03 20.21 -5.17
C ALA A 155 -4.90 19.11 -6.25
N ALA A 156 -5.68 18.02 -6.17
CA ALA A 156 -5.48 16.82 -7.00
C ALA A 156 -5.81 16.97 -8.50
N ARG A 157 -6.49 18.06 -8.92
CA ARG A 157 -6.72 18.31 -10.35
C ARG A 157 -5.44 18.67 -11.09
N THR A 158 -4.48 19.32 -10.44
CA THR A 158 -3.27 19.77 -11.12
C THR A 158 -2.43 18.58 -11.62
N GLU A 159 -2.38 17.48 -10.87
CA GLU A 159 -1.63 16.29 -11.28
C GLU A 159 -2.33 15.52 -12.39
N VAL A 160 -3.66 15.33 -12.32
CA VAL A 160 -4.43 14.69 -13.40
C VAL A 160 -4.44 15.56 -14.67
N ASP A 161 -4.57 16.88 -14.54
CA ASP A 161 -4.46 17.81 -15.67
C ASP A 161 -3.03 17.85 -16.23
N THR A 162 -2.01 17.68 -15.38
CA THR A 162 -0.61 17.55 -15.82
C THR A 162 -0.39 16.22 -16.54
N MET A 163 -0.96 15.11 -16.06
CA MET A 163 -0.88 13.80 -16.73
C MET A 163 -1.63 13.81 -18.06
N LEU A 164 -2.84 14.35 -18.11
CA LEU A 164 -3.58 14.54 -19.36
C LEU A 164 -2.84 15.48 -20.31
N GLY A 165 -2.25 16.56 -19.77
CA GLY A 165 -1.39 17.47 -20.52
C GLY A 165 -0.13 16.80 -21.07
N GLN A 166 0.51 15.91 -20.31
CA GLN A 166 1.66 15.12 -20.73
C GLN A 166 1.29 14.06 -21.76
N VAL A 167 0.13 13.42 -21.65
CA VAL A 167 -0.39 12.49 -22.66
C VAL A 167 -0.75 13.24 -23.94
N ALA A 168 -1.41 14.40 -23.84
CA ALA A 168 -1.68 15.26 -24.98
C ALA A 168 -0.39 15.78 -25.61
N LEU A 169 0.61 16.18 -24.81
CA LEU A 169 1.95 16.54 -25.26
C LEU A 169 2.68 15.34 -25.84
N TYR A 170 2.50 14.13 -25.33
CA TYR A 170 3.06 12.93 -25.93
C TYR A 170 2.41 12.68 -27.28
N PHE A 171 1.09 12.85 -27.45
CA PHE A 171 0.46 12.74 -28.77
C PHE A 171 0.70 13.94 -29.70
N ALA A 172 1.10 15.11 -29.17
CA ALA A 172 1.40 16.31 -29.96
C ALA A 172 2.89 16.44 -30.30
N ALA A 173 3.79 16.02 -29.41
CA ALA A 173 5.26 16.07 -29.55
C ALA A 173 5.84 14.73 -29.98
N ALA A 174 5.25 13.62 -29.53
CA ALA A 174 5.38 12.28 -30.09
C ALA A 174 4.04 11.85 -30.71
N GLY A 175 3.32 12.82 -31.30
CA GLY A 175 2.69 12.58 -32.59
C GLY A 175 3.82 12.03 -33.44
N ALA A 176 3.92 10.70 -33.38
CA ALA A 176 5.00 9.95 -33.94
C ALA A 176 5.23 10.54 -35.32
N ALA A 177 6.49 10.76 -35.68
CA ALA A 177 6.82 10.77 -37.08
C ALA A 177 6.33 9.42 -37.63
N ILE A 178 5.04 9.34 -37.99
CA ILE A 178 4.49 8.33 -38.85
C ILE A 178 5.00 8.78 -40.20
N ALA A 179 6.29 8.52 -40.38
CA ALA A 179 7.01 8.62 -41.63
C ALA A 179 6.53 7.46 -42.49
N ALA A 180 5.30 7.58 -43.00
CA ALA A 180 4.76 6.61 -43.93
C ALA A 180 4.85 7.21 -45.33
N THR A 181 5.66 6.58 -46.16
CA THR A 181 5.72 6.87 -47.58
C THR A 181 4.71 5.96 -48.28
N VAL A 182 3.57 6.53 -48.69
CA VAL A 182 2.49 5.78 -49.33
C VAL A 182 2.82 5.42 -50.80
N ASP A 183 3.73 6.18 -51.46
CA ASP A 183 4.24 5.93 -52.81
C ASP A 183 5.78 5.74 -52.79
N PRO A 184 6.35 4.61 -53.24
CA PRO A 184 7.79 4.43 -53.36
C PRO A 184 8.44 5.53 -54.24
N GLY A 185 9.06 6.53 -53.59
CA GLY A 185 9.67 7.70 -54.24
C GLY A 185 8.94 9.03 -53.99
N GLY A 186 7.78 9.01 -53.33
CA GLY A 186 7.04 10.21 -52.92
C GLY A 186 7.64 10.93 -51.71
N THR A 187 7.18 12.16 -51.47
CA THR A 187 7.56 12.96 -50.31
C THR A 187 6.98 12.36 -49.03
N GLU A 188 7.83 12.17 -48.02
CA GLU A 188 7.44 11.70 -46.69
C GLU A 188 6.32 12.58 -46.09
N ARG A 189 5.30 11.96 -45.49
CA ARG A 189 4.16 12.67 -44.88
C ARG A 189 4.30 12.65 -43.37
N ALA A 190 4.14 13.82 -42.75
CA ALA A 190 4.29 13.98 -41.30
C ALA A 190 2.97 13.87 -40.52
N THR A 191 1.84 13.68 -41.20
CA THR A 191 0.51 13.59 -40.56
C THR A 191 -0.35 12.48 -41.15
N ILE A 192 -1.18 11.85 -40.32
CA ILE A 192 -2.12 10.79 -40.72
C ILE A 192 -3.12 11.28 -41.77
N GLU A 193 -3.56 12.54 -41.64
CA GLU A 193 -4.51 13.14 -42.59
C GLU A 193 -3.94 13.15 -44.02
N LEU A 194 -2.68 13.55 -44.20
CA LEU A 194 -2.01 13.55 -45.51
C LEU A 194 -1.77 12.11 -46.04
N ILE A 195 -1.48 11.16 -45.15
CA ILE A 195 -1.34 9.74 -45.50
C ILE A 195 -2.66 9.18 -46.04
N LEU A 196 -3.77 9.49 -45.37
CA LEU A 196 -5.11 9.05 -45.78
C LEU A 196 -5.58 9.76 -47.06
N GLU A 197 -5.21 11.02 -47.25
CA GLU A 197 -5.49 11.76 -48.49
C GLU A 197 -4.77 11.13 -49.68
N ASP A 198 -3.48 10.80 -49.53
CA ASP A 198 -2.69 10.15 -50.58
C ASP A 198 -3.18 8.72 -50.87
N LEU A 199 -3.57 7.95 -49.84
CA LEU A 199 -4.23 6.65 -50.02
C LEU A 199 -5.55 6.78 -50.78
N GLY A 200 -6.36 7.80 -50.45
CA GLY A 200 -7.61 8.10 -51.13
C GLY A 200 -7.39 8.44 -52.60
N LYS A 201 -6.37 9.24 -52.91
CA LYS A 201 -5.97 9.57 -54.29
C LYS A 201 -5.53 8.32 -55.06
N MET A 202 -4.68 7.48 -54.46
CA MET A 202 -4.25 6.21 -55.07
C MET A 202 -5.44 5.30 -55.40
N LEU A 203 -6.41 5.17 -54.48
CA LEU A 203 -7.61 4.37 -54.70
C LEU A 203 -8.56 4.99 -55.73
N ALA A 204 -8.60 6.31 -55.85
CA ALA A 204 -9.37 7.04 -56.86
C ALA A 204 -8.66 7.13 -58.22
N GLY A 205 -7.47 6.54 -58.38
CA GLY A 205 -6.69 6.55 -59.62
C GLY A 205 -5.96 7.87 -59.91
N GLY A 206 -5.96 8.83 -58.98
CA GLY A 206 -5.21 10.08 -59.08
C GLY A 206 -3.85 9.97 -58.39
N GLY A 207 -2.77 10.38 -59.05
CA GLY A 207 -1.43 10.35 -58.45
C GLY A 207 -0.91 8.95 -58.15
N GLY A 208 -1.22 7.97 -59.01
CA GLY A 208 -0.72 6.60 -58.88
C GLY A 208 0.81 6.52 -58.82
N ILE A 209 1.31 5.36 -58.35
CA ILE A 209 2.74 5.04 -58.14
C ILE A 209 3.61 5.71 -59.20
N THR A 210 4.33 6.75 -58.81
CA THR A 210 5.05 7.60 -59.77
C THR A 210 6.33 6.95 -60.26
N THR A 211 6.85 5.98 -59.51
CA THR A 211 8.07 5.25 -59.84
C THR A 211 7.88 3.75 -59.58
N TYR A 212 7.60 2.99 -60.63
CA TYR A 212 7.64 1.53 -60.55
C TYR A 212 9.11 1.08 -60.62
N PRO A 213 9.58 0.17 -59.74
CA PRO A 213 10.91 -0.40 -59.89
C PRO A 213 10.97 -1.12 -61.24
N ALA A 214 11.91 -0.72 -62.11
CA ALA A 214 12.00 -1.18 -63.50
C ALA A 214 12.21 -2.71 -63.67
N ALA A 215 12.29 -3.47 -62.58
CA ALA A 215 12.66 -4.88 -62.56
C ALA A 215 11.53 -5.83 -62.09
N VAL A 216 10.32 -5.36 -61.80
CA VAL A 216 9.24 -6.24 -61.29
C VAL A 216 8.39 -6.74 -62.46
N ASN A 217 8.42 -8.06 -62.70
CA ASN A 217 7.57 -8.73 -63.68
C ASN A 217 6.10 -8.59 -63.30
N ILE A 218 5.25 -8.25 -64.27
CA ILE A 218 3.79 -8.10 -64.11
C ILE A 218 3.13 -9.40 -63.59
N GLY A 219 3.83 -10.55 -63.71
CA GLY A 219 3.37 -11.85 -63.21
C GLY A 219 3.51 -12.10 -61.70
N ASP A 220 4.28 -11.29 -60.95
CA ASP A 220 4.69 -11.63 -59.57
C ASP A 220 3.92 -10.90 -58.46
N GLY A 221 2.83 -10.19 -58.79
CA GLY A 221 2.00 -9.53 -57.79
C GLY A 221 1.36 -8.27 -58.34
N VAL A 222 0.29 -8.44 -59.13
CA VAL A 222 -0.55 -7.34 -59.61
C VAL A 222 -1.11 -6.61 -58.41
N SER A 223 -0.70 -5.35 -58.22
CA SER A 223 -1.24 -4.51 -57.15
C SER A 223 -2.76 -4.37 -57.32
N MET A 224 -3.51 -4.25 -56.21
CA MET A 224 -4.97 -4.12 -56.24
C MET A 224 -5.45 -2.96 -57.15
N ALA A 225 -4.60 -1.95 -57.37
CA ALA A 225 -4.86 -0.85 -58.30
C ALA A 225 -4.94 -1.29 -59.78
N GLU A 226 -4.19 -2.32 -60.17
CA GLU A 226 -4.19 -2.86 -61.53
C GLU A 226 -5.32 -3.88 -61.74
N ALA A 227 -5.76 -4.54 -60.67
CA ALA A 227 -7.01 -5.32 -60.65
C ALA A 227 -8.26 -4.43 -60.79
N ILE A 228 -8.27 -3.24 -60.19
CA ILE A 228 -9.40 -2.29 -60.28
C ILE A 228 -9.47 -1.61 -61.65
N ARG A 229 -8.34 -1.37 -62.32
CA ARG A 229 -8.31 -0.77 -63.68
C ARG A 229 -8.83 -1.69 -64.79
N ALA A 230 -8.96 -2.98 -64.52
CA ALA A 230 -9.40 -3.98 -65.49
C ALA A 230 -10.93 -4.26 -65.46
N ILE A 231 -11.68 -3.60 -64.57
CA ILE A 231 -13.15 -3.60 -64.49
C ILE A 231 -13.68 -2.26 -65.02
#